data_AF-A0AA39JJG2-F1
#
_entry.id   AF-A0AA39JJG2-F1
#
_cell.length_a   1.000
_cell.length_b   1.000
_cell.length_c   1.000
_cell.angle_alpha   90.00
_cell.angle_beta   90.00
_cell.angle_gamma   90.00
#
_symmetry.space_group_name_H-M   'P 1'
#
loop_
_entity.id
_entity.type
_entity.pdbx_description
1 polymer ?
#
loop_
_entity_poly.entity_id
_entity_poly.type
_entity_poly.pdbx_seq_one_letter_code
_entity_poly.pdbx_strand_id
1 'polypeptide(L)'
;MEDSGYIGVPNRGILQAMVASFCSRKQISTMKWVKGHNGHQGNEEADRLANEGAWKSDVDSISLEIHPTIRVTGAALNKMTQSRAYKALHERKLRNLQPRPKTARNLEKAMLEGLDVFGEKPTAEALWRLFQHKDIDQGTRYFLWMLTHEAYRVGEKWLHFTPEYHEHAQCEHCGGVLESMEHILTSCTTPGQKEVWDLTKTLLEKRKIPWHSPSMAMIQTCVVPVFKRRNGKCDSGKERFYRIIISSSVQVIWNARCERVIGRQNSPFTPDQIRNRWLKKINKQLELDRLMTYKHFGKKALPKDIVLRTWAGSLQNEHQLPSDWTEASGVLVGMES
;
A
#
# COMPACT_ATOMS: atom_id res chain seq x y z
N MET A 1 6.67 26.43 17.52
CA MET A 1 5.58 25.43 17.63
C MET A 1 4.30 26.06 18.18
N GLU A 2 4.42 26.98 19.14
CA GLU A 2 3.30 27.73 19.71
C GLU A 2 2.55 28.58 18.66
N ASP A 3 3.27 29.37 17.86
CA ASP A 3 2.69 30.13 16.74
C ASP A 3 1.90 29.29 15.74
N SER A 4 2.31 28.03 15.54
CA SER A 4 1.61 27.08 14.68
C SER A 4 0.45 26.36 15.38
N GLY A 5 0.16 26.68 16.64
CA GLY A 5 -0.90 26.07 17.44
C GLY A 5 -0.74 24.56 17.62
N TYR A 6 0.50 24.05 17.50
CA TYR A 6 0.80 22.62 17.51
C TYR A 6 0.04 21.79 16.46
N ILE A 7 -0.48 22.43 15.41
CA ILE A 7 -1.23 21.75 14.33
C ILE A 7 -0.30 20.75 13.65
N GLY A 8 -0.71 19.49 13.62
CA GLY A 8 0.01 18.45 12.91
C GLY A 8 1.29 17.97 13.57
N VAL A 9 1.48 18.31 14.86
CA VAL A 9 2.62 17.89 15.67
C VAL A 9 2.24 16.59 16.40
N PRO A 10 2.96 15.48 16.22
CA PRO A 10 2.78 14.26 17.01
C PRO A 10 2.96 14.54 18.51
N ASN A 11 2.24 13.81 19.37
CA ASN A 11 2.33 13.95 20.83
C ASN A 11 2.07 15.39 21.34
N ARG A 12 1.22 16.16 20.64
CA ARG A 12 0.98 17.58 20.93
C ARG A 12 0.62 17.87 22.40
N GLY A 13 -0.16 17.01 23.06
CA GLY A 13 -0.59 17.23 24.44
C GLY A 13 0.59 17.23 25.42
N ILE A 14 1.52 16.28 25.25
CA ILE A 14 2.74 16.18 26.05
C ILE A 14 3.64 17.39 25.78
N LEU A 15 3.84 17.74 24.51
CA LEU A 15 4.67 18.89 24.14
C LEU A 15 4.11 20.22 24.65
N GLN A 16 2.79 20.42 24.58
CA GLN A 16 2.13 21.60 25.12
C GLN A 16 2.33 21.70 26.64
N ALA A 17 2.14 20.60 27.38
CA ALA A 17 2.35 20.57 28.82
C ALA A 17 3.80 20.83 29.20
N MET A 18 4.74 20.22 28.48
CA MET A 18 6.17 20.41 28.68
C MET A 18 6.60 21.86 28.43
N VAL A 19 6.22 22.46 27.29
CA VAL A 19 6.55 23.85 26.97
C VAL A 19 5.94 24.81 28.00
N ALA A 20 4.67 24.60 28.36
CA ALA A 20 4.02 25.40 29.40
C ALA A 20 4.74 25.29 30.77
N SER A 21 5.19 24.08 31.14
CA SER A 21 5.97 23.85 32.36
C SER A 21 7.33 24.57 32.35
N PHE A 22 7.97 24.72 31.18
CA PHE A 22 9.17 25.54 31.05
C PHE A 22 8.86 27.03 31.17
N CYS A 23 7.82 27.51 30.48
CA CYS A 23 7.43 28.92 30.48
C CYS A 23 6.91 29.41 31.84
N SER A 24 6.41 28.52 32.70
CA SER A 24 5.95 28.88 34.05
C SER A 24 7.10 29.06 35.06
N ARG A 25 8.33 28.66 34.72
CA ARG A 25 9.49 28.82 35.61
C ARG A 25 9.90 30.28 35.69
N LYS A 26 10.11 30.77 36.91
CA LYS A 26 10.60 32.13 37.16
C LYS A 26 12.10 32.30 36.87
N GLN A 27 12.85 31.19 36.86
CA GLN A 27 14.30 31.18 36.68
C GLN A 27 14.68 30.85 35.24
N ILE A 28 15.82 31.37 34.81
CA ILE A 28 16.39 31.07 33.49
C ILE A 28 16.68 29.56 33.42
N SER A 29 16.05 28.89 32.46
CA SER A 29 16.33 27.49 32.14
C SER A 29 17.24 27.40 30.92
N THR A 30 18.37 26.73 31.06
CA THR A 30 19.27 26.43 29.95
C THR A 30 19.19 24.95 29.61
N MET A 31 19.25 24.62 28.31
CA MET A 31 19.26 23.24 27.84
C MET A 31 20.65 22.90 27.31
N LYS A 32 21.21 21.78 27.77
CA LYS A 32 22.47 21.25 27.27
C LYS A 32 22.19 19.89 26.65
N TRP A 33 22.49 19.75 25.35
CA TRP A 33 22.50 18.45 24.70
C TRP A 33 23.75 17.68 25.12
N VAL A 34 23.57 16.44 25.57
CA VAL A 34 24.65 15.52 25.95
C VAL A 34 24.50 14.24 25.13
N LYS A 35 25.61 13.72 24.62
CA LYS A 35 25.62 12.46 23.86
C LYS A 35 25.38 11.28 24.80
N GLY A 36 24.49 10.37 24.42
CA GLY A 36 24.23 9.13 25.17
C GLY A 36 25.47 8.22 25.25
N HIS A 37 25.56 7.46 26.34
CA HIS A 37 26.63 6.48 26.63
C HIS A 37 28.05 7.06 26.53
N ASN A 38 28.23 8.30 26.98
CA ASN A 38 29.51 9.00 26.93
C ASN A 38 30.11 9.25 28.32
N GLY A 39 29.76 8.45 29.34
CA GLY A 39 30.31 8.56 30.69
C GLY A 39 29.74 9.69 31.55
N HIS A 40 28.67 10.37 31.10
CA HIS A 40 28.06 11.44 31.88
C HIS A 40 27.14 10.84 32.95
N GLN A 41 27.62 10.80 34.19
CA GLN A 41 26.95 10.14 35.31
C GLN A 41 25.44 10.45 35.42
N GLY A 42 25.04 11.72 35.37
CA GLY A 42 23.63 12.10 35.47
C GLY A 42 22.75 11.65 34.29
N ASN A 43 23.34 11.46 33.10
CA ASN A 43 22.61 10.95 31.93
C ASN A 43 22.47 9.43 32.01
N GLU A 44 23.52 8.73 32.46
CA GLU A 44 23.51 7.27 32.62
C GLU A 44 22.52 6.85 33.71
N GLU A 45 22.46 7.59 34.82
CA GLU A 45 21.48 7.33 35.86
C GLU A 45 20.04 7.63 35.41
N ALA A 46 19.83 8.69 34.63
CA ALA A 46 18.52 8.96 34.03
C ALA A 46 18.08 7.85 33.05
N ASP A 47 19.01 7.30 32.26
CA ASP A 47 18.76 6.19 31.34
C ASP A 47 18.41 4.90 32.11
N ARG A 48 19.14 4.62 33.20
CA ARG A 48 18.85 3.51 34.13
C ARG A 48 17.44 3.61 34.72
N LEU A 49 17.08 4.79 35.26
CA LEU A 49 15.76 5.05 35.84
C LEU A 49 14.64 4.99 34.79
N ALA A 50 14.89 5.48 33.57
CA ALA A 50 13.93 5.38 32.47
C ALA A 50 13.67 3.92 32.07
N ASN A 51 14.72 3.09 32.04
CA ASN A 51 14.57 1.65 31.79
C ASN A 51 13.79 0.96 32.92
N GLU A 52 14.10 1.23 34.19
CA GLU A 52 13.31 0.72 35.33
C GLU A 52 11.84 1.13 35.23
N GLY A 53 11.58 2.38 34.89
CA GLY A 53 10.23 2.90 34.66
C GLY A 53 9.50 2.16 33.53
N ALA A 54 10.18 1.78 32.46
CA ALA A 54 9.59 1.04 31.34
C ALA A 54 9.12 -0.37 31.71
N TRP A 55 9.68 -0.96 32.76
CA TRP A 55 9.33 -2.30 33.27
C TRP A 55 8.35 -2.28 34.44
N LYS A 56 7.90 -1.11 34.90
CA LYS A 56 6.86 -1.03 35.93
C LYS A 56 5.55 -1.63 35.45
N SER A 57 4.91 -2.41 36.30
CA SER A 57 3.57 -2.96 36.07
C SER A 57 2.49 -1.88 36.05
N ASP A 58 2.66 -0.83 36.86
CA ASP A 58 1.74 0.29 36.96
C ASP A 58 2.34 1.56 36.33
N VAL A 59 1.55 2.27 35.53
CA VAL A 59 1.98 3.49 34.84
C VAL A 59 1.98 4.68 35.80
N ASP A 60 3.06 5.45 35.81
CA ASP A 60 3.13 6.70 36.57
C ASP A 60 2.14 7.74 35.97
N SER A 61 1.29 8.33 36.82
CA SER A 61 0.35 9.37 36.41
C SER A 61 1.05 10.73 36.29
N ILE A 62 1.16 11.24 35.07
CA ILE A 62 1.73 12.57 34.79
C ILE A 62 0.58 13.53 34.44
N SER A 63 0.41 14.59 35.23
CA SER A 63 -0.56 15.64 34.90
C SER A 63 -0.11 16.43 33.68
N LEU A 64 -0.96 16.45 32.65
CA LEU A 64 -0.79 17.28 31.46
C LEU A 64 -1.64 18.57 31.53
N GLU A 65 -2.13 18.92 32.71
CA GLU A 65 -2.93 20.13 32.89
C GLU A 65 -2.07 21.39 32.74
N ILE A 66 -2.52 22.28 31.87
CA ILE A 66 -1.83 23.54 31.58
C ILE A 66 -2.63 24.70 32.15
N HIS A 67 -2.01 25.57 32.93
CA HIS A 67 -2.67 26.75 33.46
C HIS A 67 -3.25 27.62 32.32
N PRO A 68 -4.51 28.10 32.40
CA PRO A 68 -5.17 28.78 31.28
C PRO A 68 -4.40 29.97 30.70
N THR A 69 -3.67 30.73 31.52
CA THR A 69 -2.94 31.93 31.09
C THR A 69 -1.77 31.65 30.16
N ILE A 70 -1.20 30.44 30.20
CA ILE A 70 -0.07 30.01 29.35
C ILE A 70 -0.50 28.96 28.32
N ARG A 71 -1.80 28.65 28.26
CA ARG A 71 -2.33 27.62 27.37
C ARG A 71 -2.50 28.18 25.96
N VAL A 72 -1.72 27.66 25.02
CA VAL A 72 -1.91 27.94 23.60
C VAL A 72 -3.17 27.22 23.09
N THR A 73 -4.20 27.98 22.74
CA THR A 73 -5.51 27.45 22.31
C THR A 73 -5.64 27.25 20.80
N GLY A 74 -4.71 27.79 20.01
CA GLY A 74 -4.74 27.71 18.55
C GLY A 74 -3.49 28.29 17.91
N ALA A 75 -3.46 28.33 16.59
CA ALA A 75 -2.37 28.95 15.85
C ALA A 75 -2.58 30.45 15.72
N ALA A 76 -1.49 31.21 15.77
CA ALA A 76 -1.50 32.65 15.58
C ALA A 76 -1.93 32.97 14.13
N LEU A 77 -2.94 33.84 13.96
CA LEU A 77 -3.53 34.16 12.66
C LEU A 77 -2.50 34.76 11.69
N ASN A 78 -1.63 35.64 12.18
CA ASN A 78 -0.54 36.25 11.40
C ASN A 78 0.55 35.24 10.94
N LYS A 79 0.58 34.04 11.51
CA LYS A 79 1.49 32.95 11.12
C LYS A 79 0.76 31.83 10.39
N MET A 80 -0.56 31.92 10.20
CA MET A 80 -1.37 30.90 9.55
C MET A 80 -1.08 30.83 8.05
N THR A 81 -1.01 29.62 7.51
CA THR A 81 -0.99 29.38 6.07
C THR A 81 -2.20 28.54 5.68
N GLN A 82 -2.62 28.62 4.41
CA GLN A 82 -3.71 27.79 3.90
C GLN A 82 -3.47 26.29 4.16
N SER A 83 -2.25 25.80 3.93
CA SER A 83 -1.87 24.41 4.20
C SER A 83 -2.06 24.02 5.68
N ARG A 84 -1.70 24.92 6.61
CA ARG A 84 -1.86 24.67 8.04
C ARG A 84 -3.31 24.74 8.47
N ALA A 85 -4.08 25.71 7.96
CA ALA A 85 -5.52 25.81 8.19
C ALA A 85 -6.24 24.55 7.69
N TYR A 86 -5.89 24.06 6.50
CA TYR A 86 -6.39 22.80 5.96
C TYR A 86 -6.06 21.62 6.89
N LYS A 87 -4.82 21.50 7.36
CA LYS A 87 -4.40 20.45 8.29
C LYS A 87 -5.21 20.49 9.60
N ALA A 88 -5.43 21.67 10.18
CA ALA A 88 -6.25 21.83 11.39
C ALA A 88 -7.72 21.41 11.18
N LEU A 89 -8.32 21.83 10.06
CA LEU A 89 -9.68 21.43 9.70
C LEU A 89 -9.77 19.92 9.47
N HIS A 90 -8.78 19.34 8.81
CA HIS A 90 -8.70 17.91 8.56
C HIS A 90 -8.60 17.12 9.86
N GLU A 91 -7.70 17.51 10.78
CA GLU A 91 -7.62 16.90 12.12
C GLU A 91 -8.92 17.01 12.91
N ARG A 92 -9.61 18.15 12.83
CA ARG A 92 -10.91 18.33 13.49
C ARG A 92 -11.97 17.41 12.90
N LYS A 93 -12.02 17.28 11.58
CA LYS A 93 -12.95 16.35 10.91
C LYS A 93 -12.63 14.90 11.24
N LEU A 94 -11.35 14.53 11.22
CA LEU A 94 -10.87 13.18 11.56
C LEU A 94 -11.32 12.72 12.95
N ARG A 95 -11.33 13.62 13.96
CA ARG A 95 -11.83 13.29 15.31
C ARG A 95 -13.28 12.82 15.34
N ASN A 96 -14.09 13.28 14.39
CA ASN A 96 -15.51 12.96 14.31
C ASN A 96 -15.81 11.91 13.23
N LEU A 97 -14.81 11.49 12.46
CA LEU A 97 -14.97 10.55 11.36
C LEU A 97 -15.04 9.14 11.93
N GLN A 98 -16.20 8.51 11.79
CA GLN A 98 -16.35 7.11 12.14
C GLN A 98 -15.69 6.22 11.07
N PRO A 99 -14.91 5.20 11.47
CA PRO A 99 -14.39 4.22 10.54
C PRO A 99 -15.54 3.58 9.75
N ARG A 100 -15.38 3.46 8.43
CA ARG A 100 -16.36 2.77 7.59
C ARG A 100 -16.28 1.26 7.90
N PRO A 101 -17.35 0.60 8.40
CA PRO A 101 -17.27 -0.79 8.86
C PRO A 101 -16.76 -1.76 7.80
N LYS A 102 -17.21 -1.60 6.55
CA LYS A 102 -16.78 -2.41 5.41
C LYS A 102 -15.29 -2.27 5.12
N THR A 103 -14.78 -1.04 5.12
CA THR A 103 -13.35 -0.76 4.91
C THR A 103 -12.51 -1.33 6.04
N ALA A 104 -12.95 -1.18 7.29
CA ALA A 104 -12.25 -1.73 8.45
C ALA A 104 -12.16 -3.27 8.38
N ARG A 105 -13.27 -3.95 8.06
CA ARG A 105 -13.31 -5.41 7.87
C ARG A 105 -12.37 -5.88 6.75
N ASN A 106 -12.31 -5.17 5.63
CA ASN A 106 -11.42 -5.53 4.53
C ASN A 106 -9.95 -5.37 4.89
N LEU A 107 -9.60 -4.30 5.61
CA LEU A 107 -8.25 -4.11 6.14
C LEU A 107 -7.88 -5.22 7.13
N GLU A 108 -8.77 -5.56 8.05
CA GLU A 108 -8.53 -6.63 9.02
C GLU A 108 -8.26 -7.97 8.34
N LYS A 109 -9.08 -8.34 7.34
CA LYS A 109 -8.85 -9.55 6.54
C LYS A 109 -7.50 -9.51 5.83
N ALA A 110 -7.16 -8.40 5.17
CA ALA A 110 -5.87 -8.23 4.51
C ALA A 110 -4.68 -8.33 5.50
N MET A 111 -4.83 -7.76 6.71
CA MET A 111 -3.80 -7.83 7.75
C MET A 111 -3.59 -9.28 8.23
N LEU A 112 -4.68 -10.04 8.45
CA LEU A 112 -4.59 -11.46 8.83
C LEU A 112 -3.98 -12.30 7.71
N GLU A 113 -4.37 -12.06 6.45
CA GLU A 113 -3.77 -12.72 5.30
C GLU A 113 -2.26 -12.45 5.19
N GLY A 114 -1.81 -11.24 5.51
CA GLY A 114 -0.37 -10.91 5.51
C GLY A 114 0.41 -11.75 6.50
N LEU A 115 -0.19 -12.01 7.67
CA LEU A 115 0.41 -12.90 8.66
C LEU A 115 0.48 -14.34 8.14
N ASP A 116 -0.59 -14.83 7.54
CA ASP A 116 -0.68 -16.21 7.04
C ASP A 116 0.26 -16.46 5.86
N VAL A 117 0.25 -15.55 4.88
CA VAL A 117 0.98 -15.71 3.60
C VAL A 117 2.44 -15.26 3.71
N PHE A 118 2.72 -14.17 4.43
CA PHE A 118 4.05 -13.56 4.48
C PHE A 118 4.72 -13.67 5.86
N GLY A 119 4.03 -14.20 6.87
CA GLY A 119 4.56 -14.33 8.23
C GLY A 119 4.61 -13.02 9.02
N GLU A 120 4.11 -11.91 8.45
CA GLU A 120 4.12 -10.59 9.09
C GLU A 120 2.75 -9.94 8.97
N LYS A 121 2.18 -9.51 10.11
CA LYS A 121 0.90 -8.79 10.14
C LYS A 121 1.15 -7.31 9.88
N PRO A 122 0.82 -6.76 8.68
CA PRO A 122 0.96 -5.33 8.44
C PRO A 122 -0.05 -4.54 9.28
N THR A 123 0.20 -3.24 9.47
CA THR A 123 -0.82 -2.33 10.04
C THR A 123 -1.72 -1.77 8.93
N ALA A 124 -2.90 -1.27 9.29
CA ALA A 124 -3.80 -0.60 8.36
C ALA A 124 -3.10 0.61 7.67
N GLU A 125 -2.33 1.38 8.42
CA GLU A 125 -1.56 2.53 7.90
C GLU A 125 -0.49 2.07 6.92
N ALA A 126 0.18 0.95 7.20
CA ALA A 126 1.16 0.37 6.29
C ALA A 126 0.51 -0.04 4.97
N LEU A 127 -0.65 -0.71 5.01
CA LEU A 127 -1.43 -1.07 3.81
C LEU A 127 -1.81 0.17 3.00
N TRP A 128 -2.40 1.19 3.64
CA TRP A 128 -2.80 2.42 2.94
C TRP A 128 -1.62 3.14 2.27
N ARG A 129 -0.50 3.22 2.98
CA ARG A 129 0.73 3.81 2.44
C ARG A 129 1.25 3.00 1.25
N LEU A 130 1.19 1.68 1.31
CA LEU A 130 1.74 0.79 0.30
C LEU A 130 0.80 0.55 -0.88
N PHE A 131 -0.51 0.79 -0.75
CA PHE A 131 -1.36 0.98 -1.93
C PHE A 131 -0.90 2.12 -2.82
N GLN A 132 -0.15 3.08 -2.27
CA GLN A 132 0.46 4.17 -3.03
C GLN A 132 1.91 3.88 -3.47
N HIS A 133 2.35 2.62 -3.41
CA HIS A 133 3.73 2.26 -3.70
C HIS A 133 4.13 2.63 -5.14
N LYS A 134 5.35 3.15 -5.30
CA LYS A 134 5.87 3.66 -6.58
C LYS A 134 5.92 2.61 -7.71
N ASP A 135 6.06 1.35 -7.34
CA ASP A 135 6.12 0.21 -8.27
C ASP A 135 4.76 -0.14 -8.90
N ILE A 136 3.67 0.38 -8.36
CA ILE A 136 2.31 0.14 -8.85
C ILE A 136 1.91 1.34 -9.71
N ASP A 137 1.34 1.14 -10.89
CA ASP A 137 0.86 2.25 -11.72
C ASP A 137 -0.33 2.98 -11.07
N GLN A 138 -0.50 4.26 -11.40
CA GLN A 138 -1.51 5.11 -10.77
C GLN A 138 -2.94 4.55 -10.87
N GLY A 139 -3.30 3.96 -12.00
CA GLY A 139 -4.63 3.36 -12.20
C GLY A 139 -4.85 2.17 -11.26
N THR A 140 -3.82 1.34 -11.09
CA THR A 140 -3.86 0.19 -10.17
C THR A 140 -3.88 0.62 -8.70
N ARG A 141 -3.16 1.70 -8.32
CA ARG A 141 -3.24 2.26 -6.95
C ARG A 141 -4.65 2.71 -6.62
N TYR A 142 -5.28 3.44 -7.53
CA TYR A 142 -6.67 3.88 -7.38
C TYR A 142 -7.62 2.68 -7.30
N PHE A 143 -7.37 1.65 -8.11
CA PHE A 143 -8.14 0.41 -8.07
C PHE A 143 -8.07 -0.27 -6.70
N LEU A 144 -6.88 -0.51 -6.15
CA LEU A 144 -6.73 -1.16 -4.84
C LEU A 144 -7.39 -0.33 -3.72
N TRP A 145 -7.28 1.00 -3.80
CA TRP A 145 -7.96 1.90 -2.88
C TRP A 145 -9.48 1.76 -2.96
N MET A 146 -10.05 1.80 -4.17
CA MET A 146 -11.49 1.65 -4.41
C MET A 146 -11.99 0.25 -4.00
N LEU A 147 -11.22 -0.80 -4.29
CA LEU A 147 -11.49 -2.18 -3.92
C LEU A 147 -11.65 -2.30 -2.40
N THR A 148 -10.67 -1.79 -1.65
CA THR A 148 -10.65 -1.86 -0.18
C THR A 148 -11.80 -1.06 0.44
N HIS A 149 -12.21 0.04 -0.21
CA HIS A 149 -13.38 0.83 0.21
C HIS A 149 -14.74 0.24 -0.20
N GLU A 150 -14.77 -0.89 -0.90
CA GLU A 150 -15.95 -1.40 -1.62
C GLU A 150 -16.63 -0.26 -2.39
N ALA A 151 -15.88 0.51 -3.17
CA ALA A 151 -16.38 1.72 -3.81
C ALA A 151 -16.82 1.51 -5.27
N TYR A 152 -16.43 0.38 -5.89
CA TYR A 152 -16.88 0.01 -7.22
C TYR A 152 -18.38 -0.28 -7.29
N ARG A 153 -19.00 0.05 -8.43
CA ARG A 153 -20.38 -0.28 -8.75
C ARG A 153 -20.42 -1.70 -9.34
N VAL A 154 -20.85 -2.64 -8.50
CA VAL A 154 -21.00 -4.07 -8.81
C VAL A 154 -22.21 -4.59 -8.03
N GLY A 155 -22.85 -5.64 -8.51
CA GLY A 155 -23.93 -6.33 -7.80
C GLY A 155 -25.11 -5.43 -7.49
N GLU A 156 -25.60 -5.51 -6.25
CA GLU A 156 -26.75 -4.76 -5.71
C GLU A 156 -26.71 -3.26 -6.01
N LYS A 157 -25.52 -2.67 -6.11
CA LYS A 157 -25.40 -1.23 -6.38
C LYS A 157 -25.97 -0.82 -7.73
N TRP A 158 -25.99 -1.73 -8.71
CA TRP A 158 -26.61 -1.47 -10.01
C TRP A 158 -28.14 -1.45 -9.90
N LEU A 159 -28.74 -2.16 -8.94
CA LEU A 159 -30.19 -2.21 -8.72
C LEU A 159 -30.75 -0.88 -8.18
N HIS A 160 -29.89 -0.02 -7.63
CA HIS A 160 -30.29 1.31 -7.18
C HIS A 160 -30.42 2.34 -8.33
N PHE A 161 -30.10 1.94 -9.57
CA PHE A 161 -30.25 2.79 -10.76
C PHE A 161 -31.55 2.48 -11.52
N THR A 162 -31.76 3.16 -12.66
CA THR A 162 -32.87 2.88 -13.55
C THR A 162 -32.81 1.44 -14.10
N PRO A 163 -33.96 0.84 -14.46
CA PRO A 163 -34.05 -0.58 -14.85
C PRO A 163 -33.08 -1.02 -15.96
N GLU A 164 -32.74 -0.12 -16.88
CA GLU A 164 -31.75 -0.34 -17.95
C GLU A 164 -30.37 -0.78 -17.44
N TYR A 165 -30.01 -0.45 -16.19
CA TYR A 165 -28.72 -0.85 -15.62
C TYR A 165 -28.79 -2.12 -14.76
N HIS A 166 -29.98 -2.66 -14.52
CA HIS A 166 -30.16 -3.80 -13.61
C HIS A 166 -29.52 -5.08 -14.14
N GLU A 167 -29.41 -5.23 -15.46
CA GLU A 167 -28.71 -6.35 -16.12
C GLU A 167 -27.24 -6.46 -15.68
N HIS A 168 -26.59 -5.34 -15.35
CA HIS A 168 -25.21 -5.32 -14.87
C HIS A 168 -25.01 -5.81 -13.42
N ALA A 169 -26.10 -6.03 -12.67
CA ALA A 169 -26.04 -6.50 -11.29
C ALA A 169 -25.65 -7.99 -11.20
N GLN A 170 -26.01 -8.77 -12.21
CA GLN A 170 -25.82 -10.23 -12.22
C GLN A 170 -24.83 -10.64 -13.30
N CYS A 171 -24.19 -11.79 -13.12
CA CYS A 171 -23.38 -12.38 -14.17
C CYS A 171 -24.20 -13.37 -15.00
N GLU A 172 -24.51 -13.00 -16.24
CA GLU A 172 -25.25 -13.83 -17.20
C GLU A 172 -24.59 -15.19 -17.46
N HIS A 173 -23.26 -15.24 -17.42
CA HIS A 173 -22.47 -16.42 -17.74
C HIS A 173 -22.25 -17.37 -16.56
N CYS A 174 -22.66 -16.96 -15.36
CA CYS A 174 -22.53 -17.73 -14.13
C CYS A 174 -23.91 -18.06 -13.53
N GLY A 175 -24.94 -18.25 -14.37
CA GLY A 175 -26.29 -18.60 -13.91
C GLY A 175 -27.01 -17.46 -13.18
N GLY A 176 -26.68 -16.19 -13.47
CA GLY A 176 -27.36 -15.04 -12.88
C GLY A 176 -26.96 -14.73 -11.44
N VAL A 177 -25.83 -15.27 -10.94
CA VAL A 177 -25.34 -14.93 -9.60
C VAL A 177 -25.10 -13.42 -9.48
N LEU A 178 -25.39 -12.87 -8.30
CA LEU A 178 -25.12 -11.48 -7.99
C LEU A 178 -23.62 -11.20 -8.09
N GLU A 179 -23.23 -10.29 -8.97
CA GLU A 179 -21.83 -10.10 -9.30
C GLU A 179 -21.12 -9.24 -8.24
N SER A 180 -20.18 -9.83 -7.51
CA SER A 180 -19.33 -9.14 -6.54
C SER A 180 -17.90 -8.95 -7.07
N MET A 181 -17.09 -8.10 -6.41
CA MET A 181 -15.66 -8.01 -6.74
C MET A 181 -14.93 -9.34 -6.54
N GLU A 182 -15.34 -10.11 -5.53
CA GLU A 182 -14.80 -11.45 -5.29
C GLU A 182 -15.14 -12.38 -6.45
N HIS A 183 -16.41 -12.42 -6.87
CA HIS A 183 -16.83 -13.18 -8.05
C HIS A 183 -15.99 -12.82 -9.28
N ILE A 184 -15.90 -11.53 -9.61
CA ILE A 184 -15.17 -11.06 -10.80
C ILE A 184 -13.71 -11.47 -10.77
N LEU A 185 -13.06 -11.32 -9.61
CA LEU A 185 -11.61 -11.46 -9.50
C LEU A 185 -11.16 -12.89 -9.22
N THR A 186 -12.01 -13.79 -8.70
CA THR A 186 -11.53 -15.09 -8.20
C THR A 186 -12.35 -16.29 -8.65
N SER A 187 -13.62 -16.14 -9.05
CA SER A 187 -14.50 -17.29 -9.30
C SER A 187 -15.37 -17.23 -10.55
N CYS A 188 -15.40 -16.12 -11.27
CA CYS A 188 -16.14 -16.01 -12.54
C CYS A 188 -15.65 -17.07 -13.54
N THR A 189 -16.60 -17.74 -14.19
CA THR A 189 -16.34 -18.85 -15.14
C THR A 189 -16.10 -18.37 -16.57
N THR A 190 -16.41 -17.10 -16.86
CA THR A 190 -16.11 -16.52 -18.17
C THR A 190 -14.60 -16.39 -18.37
N PRO A 191 -14.08 -16.59 -19.60
CA PRO A 191 -12.69 -16.29 -19.91
C PRO A 191 -12.27 -14.90 -19.40
N GLY A 192 -11.21 -14.88 -18.59
CA GLY A 192 -10.78 -13.71 -17.85
C GLY A 192 -9.92 -14.09 -16.64
N GLN A 193 -10.55 -14.22 -15.47
CA GLN A 193 -9.84 -14.35 -14.21
C GLN A 193 -9.00 -15.63 -14.12
N LYS A 194 -9.55 -16.76 -14.57
CA LYS A 194 -8.87 -18.05 -14.51
C LYS A 194 -7.59 -18.04 -15.33
N GLU A 195 -7.68 -17.61 -16.58
CA GLU A 195 -6.54 -17.53 -17.50
C GLU A 195 -5.47 -16.60 -16.93
N VAL A 196 -5.84 -15.42 -16.45
CA VAL A 196 -4.87 -14.48 -15.86
C VAL A 196 -4.18 -15.09 -14.64
N TRP A 197 -4.90 -15.79 -13.77
CA TRP A 197 -4.29 -16.41 -12.59
C TRP A 197 -3.41 -17.61 -12.91
N ASP A 198 -3.78 -18.42 -13.88
CA ASP A 198 -2.94 -19.53 -14.35
C ASP A 198 -1.60 -19.02 -14.92
N LEU A 199 -1.65 -17.94 -15.72
CA LEU A 199 -0.45 -17.28 -16.24
C LEU A 199 0.40 -16.65 -15.12
N THR A 200 -0.27 -16.01 -14.15
CA THR A 200 0.37 -15.42 -12.98
C THR A 200 1.08 -16.47 -12.13
N LYS A 201 0.40 -17.58 -11.83
CA LYS A 201 0.94 -18.73 -11.10
C LYS A 201 2.19 -19.26 -11.79
N THR A 202 2.09 -19.55 -13.09
CA THR A 202 3.21 -20.04 -13.91
C THR A 202 4.42 -19.13 -13.78
N LEU A 203 4.22 -17.82 -13.86
CA LEU A 203 5.31 -16.85 -13.80
C LEU A 203 5.94 -16.76 -12.39
N LEU A 204 5.14 -16.84 -11.33
CA LEU A 204 5.64 -16.86 -9.94
C LEU A 204 6.43 -18.14 -9.64
N GLU A 205 5.94 -19.29 -10.11
CA GLU A 205 6.59 -20.59 -9.96
C GLU A 205 7.95 -20.64 -10.68
N LYS A 206 8.06 -20.09 -11.91
CA LYS A 206 9.34 -19.93 -12.61
C LYS A 206 10.38 -19.18 -11.76
N ARG A 207 9.94 -18.23 -10.94
CA ARG A 207 10.81 -17.45 -10.03
C ARG A 207 10.98 -18.06 -8.64
N LYS A 208 10.41 -19.24 -8.40
CA LYS A 208 10.40 -19.91 -7.09
C LYS A 208 9.81 -18.97 -6.03
N ILE A 209 8.71 -18.30 -6.37
CA ILE A 209 7.90 -17.52 -5.45
C ILE A 209 6.67 -18.36 -5.12
N PRO A 210 6.35 -18.60 -3.83
CA PRO A 210 5.18 -19.38 -3.45
C PRO A 210 3.90 -18.82 -4.08
N TRP A 211 3.10 -19.72 -4.65
CA TRP A 211 1.79 -19.39 -5.17
C TRP A 211 0.73 -19.62 -4.10
N HIS A 212 -0.17 -18.64 -3.95
CA HIS A 212 -1.35 -18.73 -3.11
C HIS A 212 -2.57 -18.47 -3.97
N SER A 213 -3.62 -19.28 -3.80
CA SER A 213 -4.87 -19.09 -4.54
C SER A 213 -5.42 -17.68 -4.32
N PRO A 214 -5.94 -17.02 -5.36
CA PRO A 214 -6.36 -15.64 -5.26
C PRO A 214 -7.59 -15.51 -4.36
N SER A 215 -7.45 -14.70 -3.32
CA SER A 215 -8.53 -14.25 -2.45
C SER A 215 -8.58 -12.72 -2.46
N MET A 216 -9.71 -12.15 -2.03
CA MET A 216 -9.80 -10.69 -1.88
C MET A 216 -8.75 -10.14 -0.92
N ALA A 217 -8.47 -10.87 0.16
CA ALA A 217 -7.46 -10.49 1.14
C ALA A 217 -6.05 -10.57 0.56
N MET A 218 -5.72 -11.64 -0.19
CA MET A 218 -4.42 -11.79 -0.86
C MET A 218 -4.15 -10.64 -1.84
N ILE A 219 -5.17 -10.28 -2.63
CA ILE A 219 -5.10 -9.16 -3.58
C ILE A 219 -4.84 -7.84 -2.85
N GLN A 220 -5.51 -7.59 -1.73
CA GLN A 220 -5.30 -6.39 -0.92
C GLN A 220 -3.92 -6.38 -0.25
N THR A 221 -3.38 -7.54 0.10
CA THR A 221 -2.10 -7.69 0.79
C THR A 221 -0.92 -7.78 -0.18
N CYS A 222 -1.16 -7.84 -1.50
CA CYS A 222 -0.09 -7.96 -2.50
C CYS A 222 0.93 -6.80 -2.50
N VAL A 223 0.65 -5.71 -1.78
CA VAL A 223 1.54 -4.54 -1.64
C VAL A 223 2.60 -4.69 -0.56
N VAL A 224 2.44 -5.64 0.36
CA VAL A 224 3.36 -5.94 1.49
C VAL A 224 3.98 -7.34 1.42
N PRO A 225 4.45 -7.83 0.26
CA PRO A 225 5.08 -9.15 0.22
C PRO A 225 6.38 -9.11 1.03
N VAL A 226 6.62 -10.17 1.80
CA VAL A 226 7.87 -10.40 2.52
C VAL A 226 8.46 -11.71 2.04
N PHE A 227 9.64 -11.65 1.44
CA PHE A 227 10.38 -12.84 1.02
C PHE A 227 11.80 -12.76 1.56
N LYS A 228 12.33 -13.88 2.07
CA LYS A 228 13.69 -13.93 2.62
C LYS A 228 14.63 -14.69 1.69
N ARG A 229 15.85 -14.18 1.58
CA ARG A 229 16.99 -14.88 0.96
C ARG A 229 17.55 -15.91 1.94
N ARG A 230 18.44 -16.79 1.44
CA ARG A 230 19.14 -17.78 2.27
C ARG A 230 19.90 -17.18 3.46
N ASN A 231 20.34 -15.93 3.34
CA ASN A 231 21.04 -15.20 4.41
C ASN A 231 20.10 -14.46 5.39
N GLY A 232 18.79 -14.72 5.33
CA GLY A 232 17.78 -14.10 6.19
C GLY A 232 17.35 -12.68 5.80
N LYS A 233 18.03 -12.02 4.84
CA LYS A 233 17.68 -10.66 4.39
C LYS A 233 16.47 -10.68 3.43
N CYS A 234 15.70 -9.60 3.42
CA CYS A 234 14.59 -9.41 2.47
C CYS A 234 15.07 -9.52 1.01
N ASP A 235 14.27 -10.17 0.17
CA ASP A 235 14.51 -10.29 -1.25
C ASP A 235 13.70 -9.26 -2.04
N SER A 236 14.19 -8.01 -2.01
CA SER A 236 13.51 -6.87 -2.62
C SER A 236 13.16 -7.04 -4.10
N GLY A 237 13.89 -7.88 -4.84
CA GLY A 237 13.60 -8.22 -6.23
C GLY A 237 12.33 -9.05 -6.39
N LYS A 238 12.17 -10.10 -5.55
CA LYS A 238 10.96 -10.94 -5.52
C LYS A 238 9.76 -10.18 -4.97
N GLU A 239 9.95 -9.37 -3.93
CA GLU A 239 8.89 -8.55 -3.33
C GLU A 239 8.33 -7.55 -4.35
N ARG A 240 9.22 -6.83 -5.04
CA ARG A 240 8.82 -5.90 -6.10
C ARG A 240 8.11 -6.60 -7.25
N PHE A 241 8.62 -7.75 -7.68
CA PHE A 241 8.00 -8.54 -8.75
C PHE A 241 6.61 -9.04 -8.37
N TYR A 242 6.46 -9.64 -7.19
CA TYR A 242 5.15 -10.12 -6.71
C TYR A 242 4.11 -8.99 -6.70
N ARG A 243 4.49 -7.83 -6.14
CA ARG A 243 3.63 -6.64 -6.13
C ARG A 243 3.21 -6.21 -7.53
N ILE A 244 4.14 -6.16 -8.48
CA ILE A 244 3.87 -5.78 -9.86
C ILE A 244 2.94 -6.78 -10.54
N ILE A 245 3.26 -8.07 -10.46
CA ILE A 245 2.54 -9.11 -11.17
C ILE A 245 1.12 -9.23 -10.63
N ILE A 246 0.92 -9.40 -9.32
CA ILE A 246 -0.42 -9.56 -8.74
C ILE A 246 -1.29 -8.33 -9.05
N SER A 247 -0.78 -7.13 -8.81
CA SER A 247 -1.57 -5.91 -9.02
C SER A 247 -1.90 -5.65 -10.50
N SER A 248 -0.97 -5.96 -11.42
CA SER A 248 -1.21 -5.89 -12.86
C SER A 248 -2.24 -6.92 -13.33
N SER A 249 -2.17 -8.15 -12.81
CA SER A 249 -3.12 -9.22 -13.11
C SER A 249 -4.54 -8.83 -12.75
N VAL A 250 -4.73 -8.31 -11.52
CA VAL A 250 -6.05 -7.86 -11.05
C VAL A 250 -6.61 -6.75 -11.92
N GLN A 251 -5.78 -5.79 -12.34
CA GLN A 251 -6.22 -4.72 -13.23
C GLN A 251 -6.64 -5.25 -14.60
N VAL A 252 -5.93 -6.24 -15.16
CA VAL A 252 -6.30 -6.87 -16.44
C VAL A 252 -7.65 -7.56 -16.32
N ILE A 253 -7.89 -8.32 -15.26
CA ILE A 253 -9.16 -9.01 -15.01
C ILE A 253 -10.31 -8.00 -14.93
N TRP A 254 -10.14 -6.96 -14.09
CA TRP A 254 -11.14 -5.92 -13.94
C TRP A 254 -11.46 -5.20 -15.25
N ASN A 255 -10.44 -4.78 -15.99
CA ASN A 255 -10.62 -4.08 -17.25
C ASN A 255 -11.29 -4.96 -18.31
N ALA A 256 -10.90 -6.24 -18.40
CA ALA A 256 -11.55 -7.20 -19.29
C ALA A 256 -13.03 -7.38 -18.93
N ARG A 257 -13.38 -7.52 -17.64
CA ARG A 257 -14.77 -7.59 -17.21
C ARG A 257 -15.54 -6.32 -17.58
N CYS A 258 -14.99 -5.13 -17.31
CA CYS A 258 -15.65 -3.87 -17.63
C CYS A 258 -15.90 -3.70 -19.13
N GLU A 259 -14.90 -4.00 -19.97
CA GLU A 259 -15.05 -3.91 -21.42
C GLU A 259 -16.08 -4.91 -21.94
N ARG A 260 -16.08 -6.15 -21.42
CA ARG A 260 -17.10 -7.15 -21.77
C ARG A 260 -18.50 -6.64 -21.45
N VAL A 261 -18.75 -6.33 -20.18
CA VAL A 261 -20.10 -6.02 -19.68
C VAL A 261 -20.61 -4.71 -20.29
N ILE A 262 -19.80 -3.66 -20.31
CA ILE A 262 -20.25 -2.30 -20.68
C ILE A 262 -20.01 -2.00 -22.17
N GLY A 263 -18.90 -2.48 -22.73
CA GLY A 263 -18.46 -2.11 -24.08
C GLY A 263 -18.78 -3.13 -25.18
N ARG A 264 -19.20 -4.35 -24.82
CA ARG A 264 -19.37 -5.46 -25.76
C ARG A 264 -20.67 -6.23 -25.59
N GLN A 265 -21.69 -5.63 -24.99
CA GLN A 265 -23.00 -6.27 -24.77
C GLN A 265 -22.84 -7.65 -24.11
N ASN A 266 -21.97 -7.71 -23.10
CA ASN A 266 -21.60 -8.91 -22.35
C ASN A 266 -21.00 -10.08 -23.16
N SER A 267 -20.57 -9.86 -24.40
CA SER A 267 -19.93 -10.87 -25.25
C SER A 267 -18.53 -11.26 -24.72
N PRO A 268 -18.30 -12.54 -24.39
CA PRO A 268 -17.06 -12.99 -23.76
C PRO A 268 -15.85 -12.86 -24.70
N PHE A 269 -14.68 -12.63 -24.12
CA PHE A 269 -13.41 -12.72 -24.84
C PHE A 269 -13.01 -14.18 -25.04
N THR A 270 -12.11 -14.44 -25.99
CA THR A 270 -11.44 -15.74 -26.06
C THR A 270 -10.31 -15.81 -25.03
N PRO A 271 -9.94 -17.02 -24.56
CA PRO A 271 -8.78 -17.20 -23.68
C PRO A 271 -7.49 -16.57 -24.24
N ASP A 272 -7.26 -16.66 -25.55
CA ASP A 272 -6.09 -16.05 -26.21
C ASP A 272 -6.11 -14.52 -26.15
N GLN A 273 -7.27 -13.90 -26.30
CA GLN A 273 -7.41 -12.45 -26.15
C GLN A 273 -7.06 -12.01 -24.72
N ILE A 274 -7.47 -12.78 -23.71
CA ILE A 274 -7.13 -12.53 -22.31
C ILE A 274 -5.63 -12.70 -22.06
N ARG A 275 -5.04 -13.81 -22.55
CA ARG A 275 -3.59 -14.07 -22.47
C ARG A 275 -2.78 -12.93 -23.09
N ASN A 276 -3.16 -12.49 -24.29
CA ASN A 276 -2.47 -11.41 -25.00
C ASN A 276 -2.59 -10.06 -24.27
N ARG A 277 -3.75 -9.75 -23.67
CA ARG A 277 -3.92 -8.55 -22.83
C ARG A 277 -3.00 -8.57 -21.62
N TRP A 278 -2.93 -9.71 -20.94
CA TRP A 278 -2.06 -9.88 -19.78
C TRP A 278 -0.58 -9.75 -20.16
N LEU A 279 -0.13 -10.49 -21.17
CA LEU A 279 1.23 -10.40 -21.70
C LEU A 279 1.60 -8.97 -22.12
N LYS A 280 0.70 -8.26 -22.79
CA LYS A 280 0.90 -6.86 -23.16
C LYS A 280 1.06 -5.96 -21.94
N LYS A 281 0.26 -6.15 -20.89
CA LYS A 281 0.35 -5.38 -19.63
C LYS A 281 1.69 -5.63 -18.92
N ILE A 282 2.09 -6.89 -18.77
CA ILE A 282 3.33 -7.25 -18.07
C ILE A 282 4.56 -6.78 -18.86
N ASN A 283 4.60 -6.99 -20.18
CA ASN A 283 5.71 -6.52 -21.02
C ASN A 283 5.82 -4.99 -21.04
N LYS A 284 4.69 -4.27 -21.05
CA LYS A 284 4.70 -2.81 -20.90
C LYS A 284 5.30 -2.37 -19.56
N GLN A 285 5.05 -3.10 -18.47
CA GLN A 285 5.65 -2.80 -17.18
C GLN A 285 7.16 -3.08 -17.16
N LEU A 286 7.61 -4.18 -17.77
CA LEU A 286 9.03 -4.48 -17.98
C LEU A 286 9.71 -3.36 -18.78
N GLU A 287 9.11 -2.93 -19.88
CA GLU A 287 9.62 -1.84 -20.71
C GLU A 287 9.74 -0.53 -19.92
N LEU A 288 8.70 -0.16 -19.16
CA LEU A 288 8.74 1.01 -18.29
C LEU A 288 9.85 0.92 -17.24
N ASP A 289 10.03 -0.23 -16.60
CA ASP A 289 11.10 -0.44 -15.62
C ASP A 289 12.49 -0.25 -16.26
N ARG A 290 12.69 -0.75 -17.48
CA ARG A 290 13.92 -0.56 -18.25
C ARG A 290 14.17 0.91 -18.57
N LEU A 291 13.16 1.60 -19.13
CA LEU A 291 13.26 3.03 -19.44
C LEU A 291 13.61 3.84 -18.18
N MET A 292 13.00 3.50 -17.05
CA MET A 292 13.25 4.19 -15.78
C MET A 292 14.66 3.97 -15.23
N THR A 293 15.49 3.10 -15.81
CA THR A 293 16.91 2.98 -15.42
C THR A 293 17.79 4.11 -15.96
N TYR A 294 17.32 4.88 -16.94
CA TYR A 294 18.12 5.93 -17.55
C TYR A 294 18.41 7.09 -16.59
N LYS A 295 19.67 7.55 -16.60
CA LYS A 295 20.18 8.59 -15.68
C LYS A 295 19.45 9.93 -15.79
N HIS A 296 18.85 10.25 -16.94
CA HIS A 296 18.14 11.52 -17.14
C HIS A 296 16.89 11.66 -16.24
N PHE A 297 16.38 10.57 -15.67
CA PHE A 297 15.32 10.61 -14.66
C PHE A 297 15.81 11.01 -13.25
N GLY A 298 17.12 11.20 -13.05
CA GLY A 298 17.71 11.70 -11.80
C GLY A 298 17.28 10.89 -10.59
N LYS A 299 16.76 11.57 -9.55
CA LYS A 299 16.29 10.92 -8.30
C LYS A 299 15.08 9.97 -8.51
N LYS A 300 14.42 10.03 -9.66
CA LYS A 300 13.31 9.13 -10.00
C LYS A 300 13.77 7.87 -10.74
N ALA A 301 15.02 7.82 -11.18
CA ALA A 301 15.57 6.66 -11.87
C ALA A 301 15.56 5.41 -10.96
N LEU A 302 15.26 4.26 -11.55
CA LEU A 302 15.37 2.96 -10.90
C LEU A 302 16.83 2.48 -10.99
N PRO A 303 17.41 1.97 -9.90
CA PRO A 303 18.69 1.28 -9.98
C PRO A 303 18.61 0.08 -10.92
N LYS A 304 19.58 -0.08 -11.84
CA LYS A 304 19.61 -1.23 -12.76
C LYS A 304 19.56 -2.56 -12.01
N ASP A 305 20.32 -2.69 -10.93
CA ASP A 305 20.33 -3.91 -10.10
C ASP A 305 18.94 -4.28 -9.56
N ILE A 306 18.08 -3.33 -9.17
CA ILE A 306 16.72 -3.69 -8.72
C ILE A 306 15.87 -4.18 -9.88
N VAL A 307 16.01 -3.61 -11.09
CA VAL A 307 15.26 -4.03 -12.28
C VAL A 307 15.72 -5.42 -12.73
N LEU A 308 17.02 -5.67 -12.80
CA LEU A 308 17.60 -6.98 -13.09
C LEU A 308 17.08 -8.02 -12.09
N ARG A 309 17.16 -7.74 -10.79
CA ARG A 309 16.62 -8.63 -9.74
C ARG A 309 15.10 -8.74 -9.75
N THR A 310 14.35 -7.74 -10.22
CA THR A 310 12.89 -7.83 -10.37
C THR A 310 12.53 -8.82 -11.47
N TRP A 311 13.20 -8.85 -12.61
CA TRP A 311 12.77 -9.67 -13.75
C TRP A 311 13.59 -10.95 -13.97
N ALA A 312 14.66 -11.16 -13.21
CA ALA A 312 15.50 -12.35 -13.30
C ALA A 312 14.72 -13.66 -13.08
N GLY A 313 14.87 -14.62 -14.00
CA GLY A 313 14.16 -15.91 -14.03
C GLY A 313 12.75 -15.84 -14.61
N SER A 314 12.40 -14.77 -15.31
CA SER A 314 11.07 -14.59 -15.91
C SER A 314 11.10 -14.12 -17.38
N LEU A 315 12.29 -13.91 -17.94
CA LEU A 315 12.44 -13.41 -19.31
C LEU A 315 12.47 -14.57 -20.31
N GLN A 316 11.97 -14.30 -21.52
CA GLN A 316 12.09 -15.23 -22.63
C GLN A 316 13.56 -15.34 -23.05
N ASN A 317 14.04 -16.58 -23.24
CA ASN A 317 15.41 -16.88 -23.66
C ASN A 317 16.47 -16.17 -22.79
N GLU A 318 16.23 -16.06 -21.48
CA GLU A 318 17.08 -15.30 -20.56
C GLU A 318 18.56 -15.72 -20.58
N HIS A 319 18.84 -17.00 -20.88
CA HIS A 319 20.19 -17.55 -21.04
C HIS A 319 20.98 -16.94 -22.21
N GLN A 320 20.30 -16.33 -23.19
CA GLN A 320 20.91 -15.66 -24.35
C GLN A 320 21.10 -14.16 -24.12
N LEU A 321 20.56 -13.61 -23.02
CA LEU A 321 20.65 -12.19 -22.71
C LEU A 321 21.97 -11.87 -22.00
N PRO A 322 22.53 -10.66 -22.20
CA PRO A 322 23.68 -10.22 -21.42
C PRO A 322 23.31 -10.08 -19.93
N SER A 323 24.32 -10.11 -19.06
CA SER A 323 24.13 -9.95 -17.61
C SER A 323 23.41 -8.64 -17.25
N ASP A 324 23.68 -7.57 -17.99
CA ASP A 324 22.87 -6.35 -18.00
C ASP A 324 22.08 -6.26 -19.32
N TRP A 325 20.85 -6.77 -19.30
CA TRP A 325 19.93 -6.72 -20.43
C TRP A 325 19.08 -5.44 -20.49
N THR A 326 19.27 -4.49 -19.57
CA THR A 326 18.41 -3.30 -19.50
C THR A 326 18.46 -2.45 -20.79
N GLU A 327 19.59 -2.50 -21.50
CA GLU A 327 19.83 -1.79 -22.77
C GLU A 327 19.62 -2.68 -24.02
N ALA A 328 19.35 -3.99 -23.86
CA ALA A 328 19.17 -4.91 -24.98
C ALA A 328 17.82 -4.72 -25.68
N SER A 329 17.76 -4.82 -27.00
CA SER A 329 16.48 -4.80 -27.74
C SER A 329 15.74 -6.14 -27.59
N GLY A 330 14.41 -6.12 -27.74
CA GLY A 330 13.60 -7.35 -27.82
C GLY A 330 13.44 -8.16 -26.52
N VAL A 331 13.77 -7.59 -25.35
CA VAL A 331 13.59 -8.29 -24.06
C VAL A 331 12.11 -8.35 -23.70
N LEU A 332 11.58 -9.56 -23.60
CA LEU A 332 10.18 -9.85 -23.27
C LEU A 332 10.08 -10.84 -22.12
N VAL A 333 8.97 -10.76 -21.37
CA VAL A 333 8.54 -11.81 -20.44
C VAL A 333 7.99 -12.98 -21.25
N GLY A 334 8.60 -14.15 -21.03
CA GLY A 334 8.30 -15.37 -21.77
C GLY A 334 7.51 -16.38 -20.94
N MET A 335 6.32 -16.72 -21.40
CA MET A 335 5.64 -17.94 -20.97
C MET A 335 5.94 -19.02 -21.99
N GLU A 336 6.45 -20.16 -21.52
CA GLU A 336 6.60 -21.32 -22.39
C GLU A 336 5.18 -21.76 -22.80
N SER A 337 5.03 -22.09 -24.07
CA SER A 337 3.76 -22.48 -24.68
C SER A 337 3.29 -23.81 -24.14
#